data_AF-A0A7Y2G336-F1
#
_entry.id   AF-A0A7Y2G336-F1
#
_cell.length_a   1.000
_cell.length_b   1.000
_cell.length_c   1.000
_cell.angle_alpha   90.00
_cell.angle_beta   90.00
_cell.angle_gamma   90.00
#
_symmetry.space_group_name_H-M   'P 1'
#
loop_
_entity.id
_entity.type
_entity.pdbx_description
1 polymer ?
#
loop_
_entity_poly.entity_id
_entity_poly.type
_entity_poly.pdbx_seq_one_letter_code
_entity_poly.pdbx_strand_id
1 'polypeptide(L)'
;ATPFSNGRAWIRTSDWEWEYIDKSGRVIRSDETPRFEENDEPMFNNGLALVQDEGVFGYIDEQANPYIPLQYTDARAFSDGKAAIKISDRWGYIDDKKNTVISPQYISAGNFGDGLAPVRLSGNTWGYINESGSIAIDEQFEEAREFSNGRAAVKLNDKWGFIDTNGNVSTSIEFDDVRDFKDGLAKVYIFGAESEKMGYVDTSGRYVWYPTD
;
A
#
# COMPACT_ATOMS: atom_id res chain seq x y z
N ALA A 1 -15.30 5.96 -16.56
CA ALA A 1 -16.02 4.72 -16.85
C ALA A 1 -15.00 3.72 -17.34
N THR A 2 -14.98 2.52 -16.77
CA THR A 2 -13.97 1.51 -17.10
C THR A 2 -14.34 0.78 -18.40
N PRO A 3 -13.36 0.16 -19.09
CA PRO A 3 -13.65 -0.74 -20.21
C PRO A 3 -14.59 -1.87 -19.79
N PHE A 4 -15.46 -2.30 -20.71
CA PHE A 4 -16.31 -3.46 -20.47
C PHE A 4 -15.46 -4.73 -20.31
N SER A 5 -15.61 -5.40 -19.17
CA SER A 5 -15.03 -6.73 -18.91
C SER A 5 -16.16 -7.70 -18.56
N ASN A 6 -16.17 -8.88 -19.19
CA ASN A 6 -17.23 -9.90 -19.03
C ASN A 6 -18.67 -9.38 -19.18
N GLY A 7 -18.86 -8.33 -19.99
CA GLY A 7 -20.17 -7.75 -20.27
C GLY A 7 -20.70 -6.77 -19.25
N ARG A 8 -19.82 -6.22 -18.40
CA ARG A 8 -20.17 -5.20 -17.43
C ARG A 8 -19.08 -4.12 -17.38
N ALA A 9 -19.42 -2.92 -16.89
CA ALA A 9 -18.48 -1.81 -16.76
C ALA A 9 -18.80 -1.00 -15.49
N TRP A 10 -17.77 -0.36 -14.93
CA TRP A 10 -17.95 0.63 -13.87
C TRP A 10 -18.14 2.01 -14.46
N ILE A 11 -19.13 2.74 -13.97
CA ILE A 11 -19.35 4.14 -14.30
C ILE A 11 -19.24 4.97 -13.03
N ARG A 12 -18.70 6.17 -13.17
CA ARG A 12 -18.69 7.14 -12.09
C ARG A 12 -19.95 7.99 -12.23
N THR A 13 -20.84 7.95 -11.25
CA THR A 13 -22.15 8.63 -11.28
C THR A 13 -22.14 9.96 -10.54
N SER A 14 -21.19 10.14 -9.62
CA SER A 14 -20.87 11.42 -9.01
C SER A 14 -19.38 11.48 -8.65
N ASP A 15 -18.93 12.61 -8.10
CA ASP A 15 -17.55 12.75 -7.63
C ASP A 15 -17.16 11.68 -6.59
N TRP A 16 -18.13 11.02 -5.95
CA TRP A 16 -17.88 10.09 -4.84
C TRP A 16 -18.60 8.74 -5.00
N GLU A 17 -19.18 8.46 -6.16
CA GLU A 17 -19.95 7.23 -6.37
C GLU A 17 -19.60 6.57 -7.70
N TRP A 18 -19.28 5.28 -7.61
CA TRP A 18 -19.17 4.37 -8.73
C TRP A 18 -20.35 3.41 -8.75
N GLU A 19 -20.97 3.22 -9.91
CA GLU A 19 -22.04 2.25 -10.14
C GLU A 19 -21.60 1.20 -11.18
N TYR A 20 -22.14 -0.01 -11.07
CA TYR A 20 -21.86 -1.12 -11.98
C TYR A 20 -22.99 -1.28 -12.99
N ILE A 21 -22.67 -1.29 -14.29
CA ILE A 21 -23.66 -1.41 -15.37
C ILE A 21 -23.48 -2.67 -16.21
N ASP A 22 -24.58 -3.23 -16.70
CA ASP A 22 -24.55 -4.26 -17.74
C ASP A 22 -24.35 -3.69 -19.15
N LYS A 23 -24.27 -4.55 -20.18
CA LYS A 23 -24.13 -4.14 -21.59
C LYS A 23 -25.27 -3.25 -22.11
N SER A 24 -26.42 -3.23 -21.42
CA SER A 24 -27.56 -2.38 -21.77
C SER A 24 -27.50 -1.00 -21.10
N GLY A 25 -26.52 -0.77 -20.22
CA GLY A 25 -26.40 0.44 -19.43
C GLY A 25 -27.28 0.46 -18.18
N ARG A 26 -27.89 -0.67 -17.82
CA ARG A 26 -28.69 -0.78 -16.59
C ARG A 26 -27.76 -0.93 -15.40
N VAL A 27 -27.99 -0.09 -14.39
CA VAL A 27 -27.34 -0.21 -13.07
C VAL A 27 -27.73 -1.54 -12.44
N ILE A 28 -26.73 -2.37 -12.20
CA ILE A 28 -26.84 -3.59 -11.39
C ILE A 28 -26.58 -3.15 -9.95
N ARG A 29 -27.64 -2.79 -9.21
CA ARG A 29 -27.55 -2.64 -7.76
C ARG A 29 -27.74 -4.03 -7.16
N SER A 30 -26.71 -4.64 -6.58
CA SER A 30 -26.96 -5.55 -5.47
C SER A 30 -26.95 -4.73 -4.19
N ASP A 31 -27.92 -4.99 -3.34
CA ASP A 31 -27.93 -4.64 -1.91
C ASP A 31 -26.65 -5.08 -1.16
N GLU A 32 -25.83 -5.92 -1.78
CA GLU A 32 -24.53 -6.38 -1.30
C GLU A 32 -23.33 -5.76 -2.05
N THR A 33 -23.52 -4.88 -3.05
CA THR A 33 -22.38 -4.23 -3.76
C THR A 33 -21.87 -3.05 -2.94
N PRO A 34 -20.68 -3.15 -2.35
CA PRO A 34 -20.13 -2.06 -1.54
C PRO A 34 -19.75 -0.87 -2.41
N ARG A 35 -19.82 0.31 -1.80
CA ARG A 35 -19.51 1.59 -2.45
C ARG A 35 -17.99 1.75 -2.59
N PHE A 36 -17.57 2.64 -3.49
CA PHE A 36 -16.19 3.08 -3.59
C PHE A 36 -16.15 4.54 -3.19
N GLU A 37 -15.49 4.87 -2.09
CA GLU A 37 -15.37 6.26 -1.64
C GLU A 37 -14.17 7.00 -2.25
N GLU A 38 -13.25 6.31 -2.93
CA GLU A 38 -12.06 6.97 -3.49
C GLU A 38 -12.21 7.37 -4.96
N ASN A 39 -11.51 8.47 -5.29
CA ASN A 39 -11.48 9.11 -6.61
C ASN A 39 -10.86 8.25 -7.73
N ASP A 40 -10.35 7.07 -7.40
CA ASP A 40 -9.60 6.19 -8.28
C ASP A 40 -10.41 4.94 -8.66
N GLU A 41 -10.22 4.47 -9.88
CA GLU A 41 -10.87 3.26 -10.38
C GLU A 41 -10.54 2.05 -9.48
N PRO A 42 -11.48 1.09 -9.27
CA PRO A 42 -11.19 -0.11 -8.49
C PRO A 42 -9.96 -0.83 -9.03
N MET A 43 -8.88 -0.79 -8.23
CA MET A 43 -7.64 -1.49 -8.56
C MET A 43 -7.76 -2.96 -8.18
N PHE A 44 -7.95 -3.79 -9.20
CA PHE A 44 -7.90 -5.24 -9.02
C PHE A 44 -6.45 -5.69 -8.91
N ASN A 45 -6.07 -6.12 -7.72
CA ASN A 45 -4.78 -6.76 -7.47
C ASN A 45 -5.03 -8.24 -7.15
N ASN A 46 -4.41 -9.14 -7.90
CA ASN A 46 -4.68 -10.59 -7.84
C ASN A 46 -6.16 -10.94 -8.07
N GLY A 47 -6.86 -10.19 -8.94
CA GLY A 47 -8.27 -10.40 -9.25
C GLY A 47 -9.25 -9.94 -8.17
N LEU A 48 -8.76 -9.26 -7.12
CA LEU A 48 -9.56 -8.75 -6.01
C LEU A 48 -9.41 -7.24 -5.87
N ALA A 49 -10.51 -6.55 -5.60
CA ALA A 49 -10.52 -5.13 -5.27
C ALA A 49 -10.98 -4.93 -3.83
N LEU A 50 -10.30 -4.02 -3.11
CA LEU A 50 -10.72 -3.52 -1.81
C LEU A 50 -11.96 -2.63 -1.98
N VAL A 51 -12.90 -2.75 -1.05
CA VAL A 51 -14.17 -2.03 -1.04
C VAL A 51 -14.56 -1.65 0.38
N GLN A 52 -15.36 -0.60 0.54
CA GLN A 52 -15.80 -0.09 1.83
C GLN A 52 -17.27 0.35 1.78
N ASP A 53 -18.01 0.11 2.85
CA ASP A 53 -19.31 0.75 3.07
C ASP A 53 -19.44 1.13 4.55
N GLU A 54 -19.86 2.37 4.82
CA GLU A 54 -20.02 2.91 6.18
C GLU A 54 -18.82 2.66 7.14
N GLY A 55 -17.59 2.67 6.60
CA GLY A 55 -16.36 2.45 7.36
C GLY A 55 -16.04 0.98 7.65
N VAL A 56 -16.76 0.05 7.04
CA VAL A 56 -16.49 -1.39 7.10
C VAL A 56 -15.92 -1.84 5.76
N PHE A 57 -14.87 -2.64 5.79
CA PHE A 57 -14.12 -3.04 4.60
C PHE A 57 -14.33 -4.52 4.26
N GLY A 58 -14.23 -4.81 2.96
CA GLY A 58 -14.29 -6.14 2.38
C GLY A 58 -13.60 -6.19 1.01
N TYR A 59 -13.83 -7.26 0.26
CA TYR A 59 -13.22 -7.45 -1.06
C TYR A 59 -14.22 -8.02 -2.06
N ILE A 60 -14.15 -7.56 -3.30
CA ILE A 60 -14.93 -8.09 -4.43
C ILE A 60 -14.02 -8.74 -5.46
N ASP A 61 -14.59 -9.65 -6.26
CA ASP A 61 -13.94 -10.17 -7.47
C ASP A 61 -14.11 -9.22 -8.67
N GLU A 62 -13.44 -9.53 -9.79
CA GLU A 62 -13.54 -8.77 -11.05
C GLU A 62 -14.96 -8.69 -11.64
N GLN A 63 -15.89 -9.53 -11.18
CA GLN A 63 -17.29 -9.52 -11.57
C GLN A 63 -18.17 -8.72 -10.60
N ALA A 64 -17.54 -8.04 -9.64
CA ALA A 64 -18.17 -7.28 -8.56
C ALA A 64 -18.98 -8.13 -7.57
N ASN A 65 -18.76 -9.44 -7.52
CA ASN A 65 -19.36 -10.26 -6.48
C ASN A 65 -18.56 -10.09 -5.18
N PRO A 66 -19.23 -10.07 -4.01
CA PRO A 66 -18.54 -10.13 -2.72
C PRO A 66 -17.66 -11.39 -2.65
N TYR A 67 -16.34 -11.19 -2.60
CA TYR A 67 -15.39 -12.27 -2.38
C TYR A 67 -15.16 -12.46 -0.88
N ILE A 68 -14.95 -11.36 -0.16
CA ILE A 68 -14.93 -11.29 1.29
C ILE A 68 -15.97 -10.22 1.69
N PRO A 69 -17.07 -10.60 2.36
CA PRO A 69 -18.07 -9.65 2.81
C PRO A 69 -17.47 -8.58 3.73
N LEU A 70 -18.14 -7.43 3.81
CA LEU A 70 -17.78 -6.33 4.70
C LEU A 70 -17.76 -6.81 6.16
N GLN A 71 -16.57 -6.85 6.74
CA GLN A 71 -16.38 -7.35 8.11
C GLN A 71 -15.17 -6.77 8.84
N TYR A 72 -14.27 -6.07 8.13
CA TYR A 72 -13.06 -5.51 8.72
C TYR A 72 -13.24 -4.05 9.09
N THR A 73 -12.60 -3.63 10.18
CA THR A 73 -12.63 -2.21 10.63
C THR A 73 -11.70 -1.32 9.81
N ASP A 74 -10.76 -1.94 9.10
CA ASP A 74 -9.85 -1.32 8.13
C ASP A 74 -9.20 -2.43 7.29
N ALA A 75 -8.75 -2.12 6.08
CA ALA A 75 -8.07 -3.08 5.23
C ALA A 75 -7.25 -2.38 4.14
N ARG A 76 -6.25 -3.09 3.62
CA ARG A 76 -5.46 -2.66 2.46
C ARG A 76 -5.76 -3.54 1.25
N ALA A 77 -5.42 -3.04 0.07
CA ALA A 77 -5.49 -3.83 -1.15
C ALA A 77 -4.56 -5.06 -1.06
N PHE A 78 -4.85 -6.09 -1.86
CA PHE A 78 -3.93 -7.21 -2.01
C PHE A 78 -2.63 -6.73 -2.69
N SER A 79 -1.50 -7.17 -2.17
CA SER A 79 -0.16 -6.97 -2.72
C SER A 79 0.71 -8.17 -2.35
N ASP A 80 1.54 -8.67 -3.26
CA ASP A 80 2.34 -9.89 -3.06
C ASP A 80 1.52 -11.08 -2.49
N GLY A 81 0.29 -11.24 -2.99
CA GLY A 81 -0.63 -12.32 -2.63
C GLY A 81 -1.21 -12.24 -1.21
N LYS A 82 -1.01 -11.14 -0.47
CA LYS A 82 -1.54 -10.94 0.88
C LYS A 82 -2.21 -9.58 1.00
N ALA A 83 -3.12 -9.44 1.95
CA ALA A 83 -3.72 -8.16 2.29
C ALA A 83 -3.68 -7.93 3.80
N ALA A 84 -3.31 -6.71 4.20
CA ALA A 84 -3.39 -6.30 5.59
C ALA A 84 -4.87 -6.04 5.94
N ILE A 85 -5.35 -6.63 7.03
CA ILE A 85 -6.72 -6.45 7.52
C ILE A 85 -6.67 -6.09 8.99
N LYS A 86 -7.64 -5.28 9.43
CA LYS A 86 -7.79 -4.86 10.81
C LYS A 86 -9.05 -5.49 11.40
N ILE A 87 -8.85 -6.19 12.50
CA ILE A 87 -9.93 -6.74 13.33
C ILE A 87 -9.85 -6.02 14.67
N SER A 88 -10.90 -5.29 15.00
CA SER A 88 -10.90 -4.33 16.12
C SER A 88 -9.77 -3.31 15.94
N ASP A 89 -8.71 -3.42 16.75
CA ASP A 89 -7.67 -2.40 16.91
C ASP A 89 -6.29 -2.93 16.48
N ARG A 90 -6.25 -4.12 15.85
CA ARG A 90 -5.03 -4.82 15.50
C ARG A 90 -5.05 -5.26 14.05
N TRP A 91 -3.91 -5.06 13.40
CA TRP A 91 -3.64 -5.48 12.04
C TRP A 91 -3.03 -6.87 12.01
N GLY A 92 -3.49 -7.68 11.05
CA GLY A 92 -2.95 -8.96 10.64
C GLY A 92 -3.00 -9.09 9.13
N TYR A 93 -2.78 -10.28 8.60
CA TYR A 93 -2.76 -10.52 7.15
C TYR A 93 -3.55 -11.75 6.76
N ILE A 94 -4.25 -11.64 5.63
CA ILE A 94 -4.93 -12.73 4.96
C ILE A 94 -4.27 -13.05 3.61
N ASP A 95 -4.39 -14.30 3.16
CA ASP A 95 -4.06 -14.70 1.79
C ASP A 95 -5.28 -14.57 0.84
N ASP A 96 -5.04 -14.79 -0.44
CA ASP A 96 -6.05 -14.79 -1.50
C ASP A 96 -7.09 -15.92 -1.36
N LYS A 97 -6.88 -16.88 -0.46
CA LYS A 97 -7.81 -17.96 -0.10
C LYS A 97 -8.58 -17.64 1.17
N LYS A 98 -8.50 -16.40 1.67
CA LYS A 98 -9.22 -15.89 2.86
C LYS A 98 -8.72 -16.51 4.17
N ASN A 99 -7.55 -17.15 4.17
CA ASN A 99 -6.95 -17.66 5.39
C ASN A 99 -6.21 -16.53 6.09
N THR A 100 -6.40 -16.40 7.40
CA THR A 100 -5.51 -15.57 8.23
C THR A 100 -4.13 -16.23 8.29
N VAL A 101 -3.17 -15.69 7.55
CA VAL A 101 -1.78 -16.17 7.52
C VAL A 101 -0.92 -15.55 8.60
N ILE A 102 -1.28 -14.35 9.06
CA ILE A 102 -0.65 -13.69 10.21
C ILE A 102 -1.77 -13.13 11.08
N SER A 103 -1.87 -13.64 12.31
CA SER A 103 -2.93 -13.22 13.23
C SER A 103 -2.83 -11.71 13.56
N PRO A 104 -3.98 -11.02 13.71
CA PRO A 104 -3.97 -9.62 14.12
C PRO A 104 -3.23 -9.39 15.44
N GLN A 105 -2.13 -8.63 15.38
CA GLN A 105 -1.28 -8.36 16.54
C GLN A 105 -0.58 -6.99 16.48
N TYR A 106 -0.50 -6.38 15.30
CA TYR A 106 0.20 -5.12 15.09
C TYR A 106 -0.74 -3.91 15.33
N ILE A 107 -0.21 -2.82 15.87
CA ILE A 107 -0.97 -1.56 15.98
C ILE A 107 -1.04 -0.81 14.64
N SER A 108 -0.13 -1.12 13.71
CA SER A 108 -0.10 -0.60 12.35
C SER A 108 0.57 -1.59 11.40
N ALA A 109 0.14 -1.60 10.14
CA ALA A 109 0.66 -2.48 9.09
C ALA A 109 0.58 -1.79 7.72
N GLY A 110 1.59 -2.02 6.88
CA GLY A 110 1.57 -1.69 5.45
C GLY A 110 1.33 -2.93 4.57
N ASN A 111 1.29 -2.73 3.25
CA ASN A 111 1.24 -3.82 2.29
C ASN A 111 2.53 -4.63 2.29
N PHE A 112 2.44 -5.88 1.85
CA PHE A 112 3.61 -6.63 1.43
C PHE A 112 4.14 -6.09 0.10
N GLY A 113 5.45 -5.98 -0.02
CA GLY A 113 6.18 -5.71 -1.25
C GLY A 113 7.57 -6.35 -1.19
N ASP A 114 8.01 -6.95 -2.29
CA ASP A 114 9.22 -7.77 -2.36
C ASP A 114 9.34 -8.79 -1.20
N GLY A 115 8.22 -9.37 -0.77
CA GLY A 115 8.16 -10.36 0.31
C GLY A 115 8.28 -9.83 1.75
N LEU A 116 8.35 -8.51 1.94
CA LEU A 116 8.40 -7.86 3.27
C LEU A 116 7.25 -6.88 3.45
N ALA A 117 6.79 -6.69 4.69
CA ALA A 117 5.79 -5.66 5.03
C ALA A 117 6.22 -4.83 6.24
N PRO A 118 6.07 -3.49 6.20
CA PRO A 118 6.35 -2.64 7.35
C PRO A 118 5.24 -2.81 8.39
N VAL A 119 5.61 -3.00 9.65
CA VAL A 119 4.67 -3.17 10.77
C VAL A 119 5.14 -2.41 12.01
N ARG A 120 4.17 -2.15 12.89
CA ARG A 120 4.41 -1.71 14.27
C ARG A 120 3.72 -2.68 15.22
N LEU A 121 4.48 -3.44 15.99
CA LEU A 121 3.97 -4.31 17.04
C LEU A 121 3.52 -3.48 18.25
N SER A 122 4.36 -2.55 18.69
CA SER A 122 4.09 -1.65 19.81
C SER A 122 4.94 -0.38 19.71
N GLY A 123 4.64 0.65 20.50
CA GLY A 123 5.44 1.87 20.50
C GLY A 123 5.33 2.69 19.22
N ASN A 124 6.39 3.43 18.86
CA ASN A 124 6.37 4.46 17.81
C ASN A 124 7.33 4.20 16.65
N THR A 125 8.00 3.05 16.63
CA THR A 125 8.95 2.71 15.57
C THR A 125 8.44 1.56 14.71
N TRP A 126 8.76 1.60 13.43
CA TRP A 126 8.47 0.59 12.44
C TRP A 126 9.64 -0.38 12.27
N GLY A 127 9.29 -1.64 12.03
CA GLY A 127 10.17 -2.70 11.55
C GLY A 127 9.54 -3.38 10.35
N TYR A 128 10.11 -4.50 9.92
CA TYR A 128 9.58 -5.28 8.80
C TYR A 128 9.44 -6.74 9.17
N ILE A 129 8.36 -7.36 8.70
CA ILE A 129 8.12 -8.79 8.78
C ILE A 129 8.24 -9.45 7.41
N ASN A 130 8.62 -10.71 7.41
CA ASN A 130 8.57 -11.56 6.22
C ASN A 130 7.18 -12.20 6.02
N GLU A 131 7.05 -12.98 4.97
CA GLU A 131 5.79 -13.67 4.63
C GLU A 131 5.25 -14.64 5.70
N SER A 132 6.11 -15.15 6.60
CA SER A 132 5.68 -15.98 7.73
C SER A 132 5.28 -15.17 8.96
N GLY A 133 5.33 -13.83 8.89
CA GLY A 133 5.07 -12.94 10.03
C GLY A 133 6.23 -12.85 11.02
N SER A 134 7.40 -13.39 10.68
CA SER A 134 8.61 -13.27 11.51
C SER A 134 9.29 -11.93 11.24
N ILE A 135 9.83 -11.31 12.29
CA ILE A 135 10.59 -10.05 12.16
C ILE A 135 11.81 -10.32 11.28
N ALA A 136 11.89 -9.61 10.16
CA ALA A 136 13.01 -9.63 9.22
C ALA A 136 13.97 -8.45 9.49
N ILE A 137 13.42 -7.30 9.88
CA ILE A 137 14.17 -6.10 10.25
C ILE A 137 13.55 -5.54 11.53
N ASP A 138 14.35 -5.39 12.57
CA ASP A 138 13.90 -4.92 13.89
C ASP A 138 13.30 -3.52 13.83
N GLU A 139 12.36 -3.26 14.75
CA GLU A 139 11.68 -1.97 14.88
C GLU A 139 12.65 -0.87 15.32
N GLN A 140 13.04 0.00 14.39
CA GLN A 140 14.02 1.07 14.65
C GLN A 140 13.74 2.36 13.89
N PHE A 141 12.81 2.35 12.93
CA PHE A 141 12.55 3.49 12.05
C PHE A 141 11.37 4.32 12.55
N GLU A 142 11.47 5.65 12.48
CA GLU A 142 10.37 6.55 12.82
C GLU A 142 9.21 6.41 11.81
N GLU A 143 9.56 6.21 10.54
CA GLU A 143 8.64 5.89 9.45
C GLU A 143 9.26 4.84 8.52
N ALA A 144 8.42 4.02 7.90
CA ALA A 144 8.83 2.96 6.99
C ALA A 144 7.82 2.83 5.86
N ARG A 145 8.29 2.91 4.61
CA ARG A 145 7.48 2.64 3.42
C ARG A 145 7.60 1.18 3.00
N GLU A 146 6.67 0.77 2.15
CA GLU A 146 6.60 -0.56 1.56
C GLU A 146 7.82 -0.81 0.66
N PHE A 147 8.27 -2.07 0.59
CA PHE A 147 9.36 -2.44 -0.30
C PHE A 147 8.88 -2.47 -1.75
N SER A 148 9.70 -1.95 -2.65
CA SER A 148 9.50 -2.06 -4.09
C SER A 148 10.86 -2.06 -4.81
N ASN A 149 11.04 -2.95 -5.78
CA ASN A 149 12.29 -3.12 -6.52
C ASN A 149 13.50 -3.38 -5.59
N GLY A 150 13.28 -4.11 -4.50
CA GLY A 150 14.29 -4.51 -3.51
C GLY A 150 14.72 -3.37 -2.57
N ARG A 151 13.96 -2.27 -2.49
CA ARG A 151 14.27 -1.11 -1.66
C ARG A 151 13.04 -0.60 -0.93
N ALA A 152 13.25 -0.08 0.27
CA ALA A 152 12.24 0.69 1.01
C ALA A 152 12.82 2.01 1.50
N ALA A 153 12.00 3.06 1.49
CA ALA A 153 12.33 4.32 2.13
C ALA A 153 12.02 4.23 3.63
N VAL A 154 12.97 4.63 4.47
CA VAL A 154 12.83 4.66 5.93
C VAL A 154 13.29 5.99 6.49
N LYS A 155 12.70 6.39 7.61
CA LYS A 155 13.02 7.62 8.33
C LYS A 155 13.69 7.30 9.66
N LEU A 156 14.81 7.96 9.94
CA LEU A 156 15.56 7.86 11.20
C LEU A 156 16.18 9.22 11.52
N ASN A 157 16.02 9.70 12.77
CA ASN A 157 16.50 11.01 13.21
C ASN A 157 16.02 12.15 12.30
N ASP A 158 14.73 12.14 11.96
CA ASP A 158 14.09 13.11 11.07
C ASP A 158 14.59 13.16 9.62
N LYS A 159 15.42 12.20 9.20
CA LYS A 159 15.95 12.09 7.84
C LYS A 159 15.51 10.81 7.16
N TRP A 160 15.28 10.89 5.85
CA TRP A 160 14.95 9.77 4.99
C TRP A 160 16.19 9.16 4.35
N GLY A 161 16.14 7.85 4.11
CA GLY A 161 17.09 7.10 3.33
C GLY A 161 16.46 5.82 2.80
N PHE A 162 17.28 4.99 2.15
CA PHE A 162 16.82 3.73 1.57
C PHE A 162 17.55 2.54 2.20
N ILE A 163 16.81 1.47 2.46
CA ILE A 163 17.35 0.18 2.92
C ILE A 163 17.13 -0.92 1.89
N ASP A 164 18.00 -1.92 1.88
CA ASP A 164 17.78 -3.19 1.18
C ASP A 164 16.90 -4.14 2.01
N THR A 165 16.55 -5.30 1.44
CA THR A 165 15.70 -6.31 2.09
C THR A 165 16.34 -6.98 3.31
N ASN A 166 17.63 -6.76 3.58
CA ASN A 166 18.31 -7.20 4.80
C ASN A 166 18.38 -6.08 5.85
N GLY A 167 17.80 -4.91 5.57
CA GLY A 167 17.86 -3.73 6.43
C GLY A 167 19.17 -2.93 6.31
N ASN A 168 20.03 -3.23 5.33
CA ASN A 168 21.24 -2.46 5.11
C ASN A 168 20.92 -1.13 4.43
N VAL A 169 21.41 -0.06 5.02
CA VAL A 169 21.28 1.29 4.49
C VAL A 169 22.10 1.42 3.20
N SER A 170 21.44 1.74 2.08
CA SER A 170 22.06 1.89 0.76
C SER A 170 22.75 3.26 0.56
N THR A 171 22.29 4.29 1.28
CA THR A 171 22.80 5.67 1.25
C THR A 171 22.69 6.26 2.64
N SER A 172 23.54 7.24 3.01
CA SER A 172 23.35 7.97 4.27
C SER A 172 21.89 8.42 4.39
N ILE A 173 21.30 8.20 5.58
CA ILE A 173 19.97 8.69 5.92
C ILE A 173 20.12 10.20 6.17
N GLU A 174 20.06 10.98 5.09
CA GLU A 174 20.40 12.42 5.09
C GLU A 174 19.37 13.30 4.38
N PHE A 175 18.36 12.72 3.74
CA PHE A 175 17.38 13.45 2.95
C PHE A 175 16.23 13.98 3.82
N ASP A 176 15.67 15.12 3.45
CA ASP A 176 14.47 15.66 4.11
C ASP A 176 13.17 15.02 3.56
N ASP A 177 13.18 14.60 2.30
CA ASP A 177 12.12 13.78 1.69
C ASP A 177 12.68 12.93 0.55
N VAL A 178 12.00 11.84 0.26
CA VAL A 178 12.31 10.93 -0.86
C VAL A 178 11.02 10.48 -1.55
N ARG A 179 11.10 10.27 -2.87
CA ARG A 179 10.06 9.59 -3.65
C ARG A 179 10.46 8.15 -3.91
N ASP A 180 9.47 7.31 -4.19
CA ASP A 180 9.70 5.91 -4.49
C ASP A 180 10.48 5.76 -5.81
N PHE A 181 11.15 4.62 -5.98
CA PHE A 181 11.90 4.34 -7.19
C PHE A 181 10.97 4.18 -8.39
N LYS A 182 11.29 4.91 -9.48
CA LYS A 182 10.67 4.75 -10.79
C LYS A 182 11.76 4.68 -11.84
N ASP A 183 11.71 3.66 -12.70
CA ASP A 183 12.72 3.41 -13.73
C ASP A 183 14.17 3.37 -13.17
N GLY A 184 14.31 2.83 -11.96
CA GLY A 184 15.60 2.69 -11.26
C GLY A 184 16.13 3.96 -10.59
N LEU A 185 15.36 5.05 -10.59
CA LEU A 185 15.74 6.32 -9.98
C LEU A 185 14.73 6.76 -8.93
N ALA A 186 15.21 7.35 -7.84
CA ALA A 186 14.38 8.00 -6.84
C ALA A 186 14.73 9.49 -6.76
N LYS A 187 13.69 10.33 -6.67
CA LYS A 187 13.87 11.75 -6.43
C LYS A 187 14.10 11.98 -4.93
N VAL A 188 15.09 12.78 -4.60
CA VAL A 188 15.47 13.09 -3.22
C VAL A 188 15.50 14.59 -3.01
N TYR A 189 15.24 15.02 -1.78
CA TYR A 189 15.13 16.42 -1.43
C TYR A 189 15.97 16.73 -0.18
N ILE A 190 16.64 17.88 -0.22
CA ILE A 190 17.34 18.47 0.91
C ILE A 190 16.81 19.89 1.09
N PHE A 191 16.25 20.17 2.26
CA PHE A 191 15.67 21.45 2.60
C PHE A 191 16.73 22.32 3.28
N GLY A 192 17.22 23.33 2.56
CA GLY A 192 18.08 24.38 3.10
C GLY A 192 17.25 25.51 3.72
N ALA A 193 17.93 26.45 4.39
CA ALA A 193 17.28 27.62 4.97
C ALA A 193 16.65 28.56 3.92
N GLU A 194 17.16 28.54 2.68
CA GLU A 194 16.77 29.49 1.63
C GLU A 194 16.13 28.81 0.40
N SER A 195 16.38 27.52 0.19
CA SER A 195 15.90 26.78 -0.99
C SER A 195 15.73 25.29 -0.69
N GLU A 196 14.77 24.68 -1.39
CA GLU A 196 14.68 23.23 -1.54
C GLU A 196 15.60 22.80 -2.69
N LYS A 197 16.53 21.91 -2.39
CA LYS A 197 17.39 21.28 -3.39
C LYS A 197 16.83 19.91 -3.71
N MET A 198 16.64 19.63 -4.99
CA MET A 198 16.21 18.31 -5.44
C MET A 198 17.34 17.61 -6.17
N GLY A 199 17.44 16.28 -6.02
CA GLY A 199 18.39 15.41 -6.69
C GLY A 199 17.75 14.11 -7.17
N TYR A 200 18.55 13.26 -7.83
CA TYR A 200 18.17 11.88 -8.17
C TYR A 200 19.23 10.89 -7.73
N VAL A 201 18.83 9.79 -7.09
CA VAL A 201 19.70 8.65 -6.75
C VAL A 201 19.29 7.39 -7.51
N ASP A 202 20.26 6.52 -7.80
CA ASP A 202 20.02 5.16 -8.32
C ASP A 202 19.63 4.18 -7.19
N THR A 203 19.26 2.95 -7.53
CA THR A 203 18.89 1.91 -6.54
C THR A 203 20.04 1.49 -5.62
N SER A 204 21.29 1.84 -5.94
CA SER A 204 22.42 1.67 -5.02
C SER A 204 22.57 2.84 -4.04
N GLY A 205 21.70 3.86 -4.13
CA GLY A 205 21.75 5.06 -3.30
C GLY A 205 22.76 6.11 -3.79
N ARG A 206 23.36 5.93 -4.97
CA ARG A 206 24.34 6.89 -5.51
C ARG A 206 23.62 7.99 -6.28
N TYR A 207 24.05 9.24 -6.11
CA TYR A 207 23.56 10.35 -6.92
C TYR A 207 23.84 10.10 -8.40
N VAL A 208 22.77 10.11 -9.19
CA VAL A 208 22.79 10.23 -10.65
C VAL A 208 22.77 11.70 -11.05
N TRP A 209 22.10 12.52 -10.25
CA TRP A 209 22.12 13.97 -10.36
C TRP A 209 22.09 14.59 -8.97
N TYR A 210 23.07 15.46 -8.69
CA TYR A 210 23.25 16.04 -7.36
C TYR A 210 22.19 17.09 -7.06
N PRO A 211 21.84 17.29 -5.78
CA PRO A 211 20.95 18.37 -5.37
C PRO A 211 21.56 19.73 -5.71
N THR A 212 21.00 20.40 -6.73
CA THR A 212 21.39 21.77 -7.09
C THR A 212 20.30 22.76 -6.71
N ASP A 213 20.70 24.02 -6.57
CA ASP A 213 19.80 25.18 -6.52
C ASP A 213 19.08 25.39 -7.86
#